data_AF-A0A8B9MYB9-F1
#
_entry.id   AF-A0A8B9MYB9-F1
#
_cell.length_a   1.000
_cell.length_b   1.000
_cell.length_c   1.000
_cell.angle_alpha   90.00
_cell.angle_beta   90.00
_cell.angle_gamma   90.00
#
_symmetry.space_group_name_H-M   'P 1'
#
loop_
_entity.id
_entity.type
_entity.pdbx_description
1 polymer ?
#
loop_
_entity_poly.entity_id
_entity_poly.type
_entity_poly.pdbx_seq_one_letter_code
_entity_poly.pdbx_strand_id
1 'polypeptide(L)' 'MATLVLDNGAYNAKIGYSHASVSVIPNCQFRSKTARLKTFTANQLDEIKDPSGLFYILPFQKVSKISCV' A
#
# COMPACT_ATOMS: atom_id res chain seq x y z
N MET A 1 -11.38 -8.01 24.33
CA MET A 1 -11.67 -7.80 22.89
C MET A 1 -10.47 -7.08 22.30
N ALA A 2 -9.85 -7.59 21.23
CA ALA A 2 -8.74 -6.90 20.56
C ALA A 2 -9.30 -6.01 19.45
N THR A 3 -8.99 -4.72 19.46
CA THR A 3 -9.43 -3.76 18.44
C THR A 3 -8.35 -3.65 17.38
N LEU A 4 -8.70 -3.86 16.11
CA LEU A 4 -7.83 -3.56 14.97
C LEU A 4 -7.99 -2.08 14.61
N VAL A 5 -6.91 -1.32 14.69
CA VAL A 5 -6.86 0.10 14.35
C VAL A 5 -6.23 0.23 12.97
N LEU A 6 -6.93 0.95 12.08
CA LEU A 6 -6.47 1.27 10.73
C LEU A 6 -6.46 2.80 10.54
N ASP A 7 -5.27 3.36 10.32
CA ASP A 7 -5.07 4.76 9.92
C ASP A 7 -4.76 4.78 8.41
N ASN A 8 -5.75 5.20 7.61
CA ASN A 8 -5.68 5.18 6.15
C ASN A 8 -5.25 6.55 5.60
N GLY A 9 -3.96 6.88 5.80
CA GLY A 9 -3.36 8.11 5.30
C GLY A 9 -3.09 8.08 3.79
N ALA A 10 -2.93 9.26 3.19
CA ALA A 10 -2.74 9.39 1.74
C ALA A 10 -1.44 8.73 1.21
N TYR A 11 -0.41 8.65 2.05
CA TYR A 11 0.90 8.07 1.69
C TYR A 11 1.12 6.70 2.34
N ASN A 12 0.79 6.58 3.63
CA ASN A 12 0.96 5.35 4.41
C ASN A 12 -0.36 4.93 5.03
N ALA A 13 -0.61 3.62 5.04
CA ALA A 13 -1.60 2.96 5.87
C ALA A 13 -0.89 2.37 7.09
N LYS A 14 -1.39 2.65 8.29
CA LYS A 14 -0.87 2.05 9.52
C LYS A 14 -1.93 1.10 10.06
N ILE A 15 -1.52 -0.12 10.37
CA ILE A 15 -2.40 -1.17 10.88
C ILE A 15 -1.80 -1.78 12.14
N GLY A 16 -2.60 -1.97 13.17
CA GLY A 16 -2.14 -2.59 14.41
C GLY A 16 -3.29 -2.93 15.35
N TYR A 17 -3.07 -3.89 16.24
CA TYR A 17 -4.02 -4.18 17.31
C TYR A 17 -3.76 -3.27 18.52
N SER A 18 -4.79 -2.99 19.31
CA SER A 18 -4.73 -2.09 20.49
C SER A 18 -3.64 -2.42 21.52
N HIS A 19 -3.13 -3.65 21.55
CA HIS A 19 -2.07 -4.10 22.46
C HIS A 19 -0.82 -4.63 21.75
N ALA A 20 -0.70 -4.42 20.43
CA ALA A 20 0.39 -4.96 19.62
C ALA A 20 1.17 -3.85 18.92
N SER A 21 2.28 -4.23 18.29
CA SER A 21 3.06 -3.34 17.43
C SER A 21 2.26 -2.91 16.19
N VAL A 22 2.53 -1.69 15.74
CA VAL A 22 1.90 -1.10 14.54
C VAL A 22 2.78 -1.39 13.34
N SER A 23 2.19 -1.94 12.28
CA SER A 23 2.83 -2.09 10.97
C SER A 23 2.53 -0.86 10.12
N VAL A 24 3.58 -0.27 9.55
CA VAL A 24 3.49 0.87 8.63
C VAL A 24 3.69 0.35 7.21
N ILE A 25 2.70 0.58 6.35
CA ILE A 25 2.57 -0.03 5.03
C ILE A 25 2.31 1.11 4.02
N PRO A 26 3.03 1.17 2.89
CA PRO A 26 2.70 2.12 1.82
C PRO A 26 1.24 1.96 1.35
N ASN A 27 0.49 3.05 1.27
CA ASN A 27 -0.89 3.03 0.79
C ASN A 27 -0.98 3.24 -0.73
N CYS A 28 -0.12 2.57 -1.47
CA CYS A 28 -0.07 2.68 -2.92
C CYS A 28 0.19 1.31 -3.56
N GLN A 29 -0.40 1.12 -4.74
CA GLN A 29 -0.11 -0.05 -5.56
C GLN A 29 1.02 0.32 -6.52
N PHE A 30 2.11 -0.42 -6.46
CA PHE A 30 3.22 -0.26 -7.39
C PHE A 30 3.00 -1.16 -8.59
N ARG A 31 3.08 -0.58 -9.78
CA ARG A 31 3.01 -1.31 -11.05
C ARG A 31 4.27 -1.09 -11.85
N SER A 32 4.71 -2.15 -12.51
CA SER A 32 5.83 -2.07 -13.44
C SER A 32 5.32 -1.74 -14.84
N LYS A 33 6.00 -0.82 -15.53
CA LYS A 33 5.72 -0.52 -16.94
C LYS A 33 6.07 -1.69 -17.86
N THR A 34 7.06 -2.50 -17.49
CA THR A 34 7.59 -3.62 -18.29
C THR A 34 6.93 -4.95 -17.93
N ALA A 35 6.58 -5.17 -16.65
CA ALA A 35 5.87 -6.36 -16.19
C ALA A 35 4.39 -6.05 -15.93
N ARG A 36 3.62 -5.91 -17.02
CA ARG A 36 2.20 -5.47 -17.02
C ARG A 36 1.24 -6.32 -16.15
N LEU A 37 1.68 -7.51 -15.70
CA LEU A 37 0.92 -8.45 -14.88
C LEU A 37 1.33 -8.50 -13.39
N LYS A 38 2.47 -7.90 -13.00
CA LYS A 38 2.91 -7.89 -11.59
C LYS A 38 2.50 -6.58 -10.91
N THR A 39 1.58 -6.70 -9.97
CA THR A 39 1.23 -5.63 -9.03
C THR A 39 1.92 -5.92 -7.71
N PHE A 40 2.69 -4.97 -7.20
CA PHE A 40 3.39 -5.10 -5.93
C PHE A 40 2.64 -4.28 -4.89
N THR A 41 2.27 -4.93 -3.79
CA THR A 41 1.56 -4.29 -2.70
C THR A 41 2.53 -4.11 -1.54
N ALA A 42 2.79 -2.86 -1.17
CA ALA A 42 3.45 -2.45 0.06
C ALA A 42 4.71 -3.24 0.48
N ASN A 43 4.54 -4.35 1.21
CA ASN A 43 5.63 -5.19 1.73
C ASN A 43 6.41 -5.95 0.63
N GLN A 44 5.86 -6.01 -0.59
CA GLN A 44 6.49 -6.67 -1.73
C GLN A 44 7.45 -5.76 -2.51
N LEU A 45 7.63 -4.50 -2.07
CA LEU A 45 8.58 -3.58 -2.71
C LEU A 45 10.02 -4.05 -2.52
N ASP A 46 10.33 -4.69 -1.38
CA ASP A 46 11.66 -5.22 -1.08
C ASP A 46 12.06 -6.39 -2.01
N GLU A 47 11.09 -7.05 -2.63
CA GLU A 47 11.32 -8.14 -3.59
C GLU A 47 11.70 -7.62 -4.99
N ILE A 48 11.67 -6.31 -5.21
CA ILE A 48 11.94 -5.68 -6.50
C ILE A 48 13.44 -5.45 -6.67
N LYS A 49 14.05 -6.14 -7.64
CA LYS A 49 15.47 -5.97 -8.00
C LYS A 49 15.79 -4.64 -8.70
N ASP A 50 14.86 -4.08 -9.47
CA ASP A 50 15.06 -2.83 -10.22
C ASP A 50 13.84 -1.90 -10.11
N PRO A 51 13.92 -0.84 -9.27
CA PRO A 51 12.81 0.08 -9.04
C PRO A 51 12.64 1.13 -10.16
N SER A 52 13.60 1.28 -11.08
CA SER A 52 13.68 2.41 -12.01
C SER A 52 12.50 2.53 -12.98
N GLY A 53 11.80 1.42 -13.26
CA GLY A 53 10.64 1.34 -14.16
C GLY A 53 9.28 1.27 -13.46
N LEU A 54 9.22 1.47 -12.13
CA LEU A 54 7.96 1.41 -11.38
C LEU A 54 7.26 2.76 -11.30
N PHE A 55 5.94 2.70 -11.39
CA PHE A 55 5.05 3.81 -11.09
C PHE A 55 4.09 3.39 -9.98
N TYR A 56 3.76 4.33 -9.11
CA TYR A 56 2.81 4.12 -8.04
C TYR A 56 1.45 4.70 -8.43
N ILE A 57 0.39 3.97 -8.10
CA ILE A 57 -0.98 4.45 -8.21
C ILE A 57 -1.42 4.84 -6.80
N LEU A 58 -1.64 6.14 -6.59
CA LEU A 58 -2.21 6.64 -5.35
C LEU A 58 -3.74 6.45 -5.38
N PRO A 59 -4.34 5.81 -4.36
CA PRO A 59 -5.79 5.71 -4.26
C PRO A 59 -6.46 7.08 -3.99
N PHE A 60 -5.70 8.07 -3.50
CA PHE A 60 -6.21 9.37 -3.06
C PHE A 60 -6.03 10.53 -4.06
N GLN A 61 -5.79 10.27 -5.35
CA GLN A 61 -5.62 11.34 -6.33
C GLN A 61 -6.98 11.92 -6.75
N LYS A 62 -7.44 12.96 -6.02
CA LYS A 62 -8.71 13.71 -6.20
C LYS A 62 -9.98 12.84 -6.23
N VAL A 63 -10.69 12.89 -5.09
CA VAL A 63 -12.12 12.57 -4.90
C VAL A 63 -12.49 11.10 -5.18
N SER A 64 -12.63 10.35 -4.09
CA SER A 64 -13.48 9.17 -3.93
C SER A 64 -13.52 8.18 -5.10
N LYS A 65 -12.54 7.29 -5.18
CA LYS A 65 -12.79 5.92 -5.65
C LYS A 65 -12.12 4.93 -4.71
N ILE A 66 -12.79 4.72 -3.58
CA ILE A 66 -12.70 3.47 -2.84
C ILE A 66 -13.26 2.39 -3.77
N SER A 67 -12.38 1.62 -4.41
CA SER A 67 -12.70 0.25 -4.78
C SER A 67 -12.11 -0.62 -3.67
N CYS A 68 -12.86 -0.75 -2.58
CA CYS A 68 -12.70 -1.89 -1.69
C CYS A 68 -12.95 -3.15 -2.53
N VAL A 69 -11.91 -3.95 -2.72
CA VAL A 69 -12.01 -5.37 -3.04
C VAL A 69 -11.46 -6.11 -1.83
#